data_AF-A0A6A4ZL47-F1
#
_entry.id   AF-A0A6A4ZL47-F1
#
_cell.length_a   1.000
_cell.length_b   1.000
_cell.length_c   1.000
_cell.angle_alpha   90.00
_cell.angle_beta   90.00
_cell.angle_gamma   90.00
#
_symmetry.space_group_name_H-M   'P 1'
#
loop_
_entity.id
_entity.type
_entity.pdbx_description
1 polymer ?
#
loop_
_entity_poly.entity_id
_entity_poly.type
_entity_poly.pdbx_seq_one_letter_code
_entity_poly.pdbx_strand_id
1 'polypeptide(L)'
;ATITKSIAISPSAKRITIEFAFTLKYHPGDAIWLGLPLETGCIRRHFTITSFWEDRPNVIDICVQDASASSHWLCTQEPGAVVSLYWVESDVRLETDAQEALPPHIVFVSYGIGCIPFITMLEGLYRVRDTWKGTVVSLQCAASPDDVTPLNIGVPSTGQPIMWEASSTHYAPTVTGEKLQDIAPNLPHAVLYVSGPTSFVAAARDAWILGGGQRDRTFEFSFDNKCPFTLSTANLLRTLSNLHNVESPRNPIPDVSTVVLDAVVVLPEG
;
A
#
# COMPACT_ATOMS: atom_id res chain seq x y z
N ALA A 1 5.98 -12.45 10.80
CA ALA A 1 5.69 -11.14 11.41
C ALA A 1 4.52 -11.31 12.37
N THR A 2 4.42 -10.48 13.40
CA THR A 2 3.44 -10.67 14.49
C THR A 2 2.51 -9.48 14.55
N ILE A 3 1.20 -9.71 14.65
CA ILE A 3 0.22 -8.67 14.91
C ILE A 3 0.39 -8.21 16.37
N THR A 4 0.66 -6.93 16.58
CA THR A 4 0.86 -6.37 17.93
C THR A 4 -0.27 -5.46 18.38
N LYS A 5 -1.05 -4.90 17.43
CA LYS A 5 -2.26 -4.11 17.73
C LYS A 5 -3.34 -4.36 16.67
N SER A 6 -4.60 -4.28 17.11
CA SER A 6 -5.79 -4.39 16.26
C SER A 6 -6.82 -3.39 16.79
N ILE A 7 -7.01 -2.27 16.09
CA ILE A 7 -7.82 -1.13 16.56
C ILE A 7 -8.96 -0.90 15.56
N ALA A 8 -10.20 -0.83 16.03
CA ALA A 8 -11.34 -0.50 15.18
C ALA A 8 -11.27 0.94 14.68
N ILE A 9 -11.47 1.14 13.37
CA ILE A 9 -11.65 2.44 12.72
C ILE A 9 -13.14 2.69 12.47
N SER A 10 -13.85 1.66 12.02
CA SER A 10 -15.29 1.67 11.76
C SER A 10 -15.88 0.29 12.13
N PRO A 11 -17.21 0.08 12.02
CA PRO A 11 -17.81 -1.23 12.24
C PRO A 11 -17.24 -2.34 11.34
N SER A 12 -16.71 -1.97 10.16
CA SER A 12 -16.18 -2.92 9.18
C SER A 12 -14.69 -2.73 8.88
N ALA A 13 -13.99 -1.80 9.53
CA ALA A 13 -12.57 -1.55 9.25
C ALA A 13 -11.70 -1.50 10.51
N LYS A 14 -10.49 -2.05 10.42
CA LYS A 14 -9.49 -2.04 11.49
C LYS A 14 -8.13 -1.55 11.00
N ARG A 15 -7.41 -0.84 11.87
CA ARG A 15 -5.97 -0.64 11.79
C ARG A 15 -5.28 -1.81 12.47
N ILE A 16 -4.39 -2.48 11.75
CA ILE A 16 -3.61 -3.61 12.28
C ILE A 16 -2.14 -3.21 12.25
N THR A 17 -1.48 -3.28 13.41
CA THR A 17 -0.04 -3.06 13.54
C THR A 17 0.67 -4.40 13.51
N ILE A 18 1.69 -4.51 12.66
CA ILE A 18 2.48 -5.73 12.43
C ILE A 18 3.95 -5.41 12.69
N GLU A 19 4.60 -6.19 13.54
CA GLU A 19 6.02 -6.07 13.88
C GLU A 19 6.83 -7.25 13.31
N PHE A 20 8.07 -6.96 12.92
CA PHE A 20 9.02 -7.92 12.36
C PHE A 20 10.46 -7.59 12.77
N ALA A 21 11.40 -8.50 12.49
CA ALA A 21 12.76 -8.49 13.03
C ALA A 21 13.81 -7.83 12.11
N PHE A 22 13.40 -7.19 11.03
CA PHE A 22 14.28 -6.56 10.05
C PHE A 22 13.77 -5.16 9.69
N THR A 23 14.61 -4.34 9.05
CA THR A 23 14.21 -3.05 8.52
C THR A 23 13.55 -3.21 7.15
N LEU A 24 12.40 -2.57 6.96
CA LEU A 24 11.71 -2.51 5.69
C LEU A 24 11.56 -1.05 5.26
N LYS A 25 12.12 -0.70 4.10
CA LYS A 25 11.91 0.60 3.46
C LYS A 25 10.75 0.49 2.48
N TYR A 26 9.90 1.49 2.48
CA TYR A 26 8.70 1.57 1.65
C TYR A 26 8.26 3.02 1.53
N HIS A 27 7.46 3.33 0.53
CA HIS A 27 6.97 4.68 0.24
C HIS A 27 5.46 4.78 0.42
N PRO A 28 4.91 5.99 0.57
CA PRO A 28 3.47 6.21 0.61
C PRO A 28 2.81 5.69 -0.67
N GLY A 29 1.90 4.74 -0.50
CA GLY A 29 1.26 4.00 -1.60
C GLY A 29 1.69 2.55 -1.70
N ASP A 30 2.87 2.19 -1.18
CA ASP A 30 3.30 0.79 -1.19
C ASP A 30 2.33 -0.13 -0.42
N ALA A 31 2.28 -1.39 -0.85
CA ALA A 31 1.47 -2.43 -0.23
C ALA A 31 2.32 -3.62 0.21
N ILE A 32 1.95 -4.27 1.32
CA ILE A 32 2.64 -5.46 1.84
C ILE A 32 1.90 -6.73 1.45
N TRP A 33 2.63 -7.72 0.91
CA TRP A 33 2.10 -9.06 0.69
C TRP A 33 2.14 -9.89 1.96
N LEU A 34 0.96 -10.27 2.44
CA LEU A 34 0.78 -11.13 3.60
C LEU A 34 0.24 -12.51 3.20
N GLY A 35 0.79 -13.56 3.79
CA GLY A 35 0.24 -14.91 3.77
C GLY A 35 -0.62 -15.15 4.98
N LEU A 36 -1.88 -15.47 4.72
CA LEU A 36 -2.92 -15.67 5.73
C LEU A 36 -3.25 -17.15 5.83
N PRO A 37 -3.17 -17.76 7.02
CA PRO A 37 -3.47 -19.18 7.21
C PRO A 37 -5.00 -19.38 7.26
N LEU A 38 -5.62 -19.52 6.09
CA LEU A 38 -7.03 -19.85 5.97
C LEU A 38 -7.23 -21.38 5.99
N GLU A 39 -8.45 -21.83 6.27
CA GLU A 39 -8.78 -23.27 6.32
C GLU A 39 -8.44 -24.00 5.02
N THR A 40 -8.55 -23.30 3.89
CA THR A 40 -8.22 -23.82 2.55
C THR A 40 -6.73 -23.76 2.21
N GLY A 41 -5.89 -23.30 3.15
CA GLY A 41 -4.45 -23.15 3.00
C GLY A 41 -3.99 -21.69 3.12
N CYS A 42 -2.69 -21.49 2.91
CA CYS A 42 -2.11 -20.14 2.95
C CYS A 42 -2.54 -19.35 1.71
N ILE A 43 -3.33 -18.29 1.92
CA ILE A 43 -3.75 -17.38 0.87
C ILE A 43 -2.95 -16.08 0.98
N ARG A 44 -2.38 -15.65 -0.14
CA ARG A 44 -1.59 -14.42 -0.24
C ARG A 44 -2.48 -13.24 -0.67
N ARG A 45 -2.36 -12.11 0.02
CA ARG A 45 -3.06 -10.85 -0.29
C ARG A 45 -2.15 -9.67 -0.02
N HIS A 46 -2.23 -8.63 -0.85
CA HIS A 46 -1.59 -7.36 -0.54
C HIS A 46 -2.50 -6.46 0.30
N PHE A 47 -1.90 -5.61 1.13
CA PHE A 47 -2.59 -4.59 1.91
C PHE A 47 -1.77 -3.31 1.87
N THR A 48 -2.40 -2.18 1.59
CA THR A 48 -1.72 -0.88 1.61
C THR A 48 -1.08 -0.63 2.97
N ILE A 49 0.21 -0.29 2.98
CA ILE A 49 0.93 0.14 4.17
C ILE A 49 0.50 1.57 4.48
N THR A 50 0.02 1.82 5.69
CA THR A 50 -0.50 3.13 6.14
C THR A 50 0.41 3.81 7.16
N SER A 51 1.53 3.18 7.51
CA SER A 51 2.60 3.75 8.33
C SER A 51 3.70 4.36 7.45
N PHE A 52 4.76 4.86 8.08
CA PHE A 52 5.92 5.44 7.42
C PHE A 52 7.19 4.86 8.05
N TRP A 53 8.12 4.42 7.21
CA TRP A 53 9.28 3.63 7.64
C TRP A 53 10.26 4.44 8.48
N GLU A 54 10.33 5.77 8.26
CA GLU A 54 11.18 6.69 9.01
C GLU A 54 10.79 6.75 10.48
N ASP A 55 9.50 6.57 10.79
CA ASP A 55 9.00 6.60 12.16
C ASP A 55 9.32 5.29 12.88
N ARG A 56 9.12 4.16 12.19
CA ARG A 56 9.27 2.80 12.74
C ARG A 56 9.73 1.82 11.64
N PRO A 57 11.04 1.56 11.48
CA PRO A 57 11.57 0.78 10.36
C PRO A 57 11.23 -0.72 10.39
N ASN A 58 10.82 -1.26 11.53
CA ASN A 58 10.52 -2.66 11.76
C ASN A 58 9.03 -2.92 12.10
N VAL A 59 8.19 -1.91 11.91
CA VAL A 59 6.75 -1.96 12.18
C VAL A 59 6.01 -1.36 11.00
N ILE A 60 4.91 -2.01 10.61
CA ILE A 60 3.96 -1.45 9.66
C ILE A 60 2.57 -1.37 10.27
N ASP A 61 1.81 -0.37 9.85
CA ASP A 61 0.36 -0.37 10.01
C ASP A 61 -0.28 -0.65 8.66
N ILE A 62 -1.38 -1.41 8.67
CA ILE A 62 -2.27 -1.58 7.53
C ILE A 62 -3.70 -1.23 7.97
N CYS A 63 -4.53 -0.77 7.04
CA CYS A 63 -5.96 -0.62 7.26
C CYS A 63 -6.71 -1.65 6.41
N VAL A 64 -7.59 -2.43 7.06
CA VAL A 64 -8.27 -3.58 6.47
C VAL A 64 -9.77 -3.44 6.69
N GLN A 65 -10.56 -3.53 5.61
CA GLN A 65 -12.01 -3.70 5.71
C GLN A 65 -12.38 -5.18 5.66
N ASP A 66 -13.24 -5.60 6.57
CA ASP A 66 -13.80 -6.93 6.64
C ASP A 66 -14.82 -7.17 5.51
N ALA A 67 -14.33 -7.57 4.33
CA ALA A 67 -15.13 -7.75 3.11
C ALA A 67 -14.93 -9.11 2.41
N SER A 68 -14.00 -9.94 2.88
CA SER A 68 -13.61 -11.21 2.29
C SER A 68 -13.08 -12.18 3.36
N ALA A 69 -12.98 -13.47 3.08
CA ALA A 69 -12.42 -14.44 4.03
C ALA A 69 -11.02 -14.06 4.53
N SER A 70 -10.17 -13.53 3.64
CA SER A 70 -8.82 -13.07 3.96
C SER A 70 -8.81 -11.87 4.91
N SER A 71 -9.58 -10.83 4.57
CA SER A 71 -9.67 -9.65 5.42
C SER A 71 -10.41 -9.93 6.73
N HIS A 72 -11.40 -10.84 6.72
CA HIS A 72 -12.12 -11.29 7.91
C HIS A 72 -11.18 -11.98 8.88
N TRP A 73 -10.33 -12.88 8.38
CA TRP A 73 -9.31 -13.52 9.20
C TRP A 73 -8.43 -12.47 9.88
N LEU A 74 -7.91 -11.48 9.14
CA LEU A 74 -7.10 -10.40 9.73
C LEU A 74 -7.87 -9.57 10.77
N CYS A 75 -9.10 -9.18 10.46
CA CYS A 75 -9.94 -8.39 11.35
C CYS A 75 -10.34 -9.12 12.64
N THR A 76 -10.30 -10.45 12.65
CA THR A 76 -10.66 -11.28 13.82
C THR A 76 -9.45 -11.74 14.65
N GLN A 77 -8.22 -11.46 14.21
CA GLN A 77 -7.04 -11.84 14.98
C GLN A 77 -6.81 -10.95 16.21
N GLU A 78 -6.40 -11.60 17.29
CA GLU A 78 -5.87 -10.96 18.49
C GLU A 78 -4.38 -10.65 18.35
N PRO A 79 -3.85 -9.66 19.10
CA PRO A 79 -2.41 -9.48 19.24
C PRO A 79 -1.69 -10.78 19.63
N GLY A 80 -0.56 -11.04 18.97
CA GLY A 80 0.21 -12.29 19.08
C GLY A 80 0.02 -13.23 17.88
N ALA A 81 -1.03 -13.04 17.06
CA ALA A 81 -1.21 -13.80 15.83
C ALA A 81 -0.06 -13.57 14.84
N VAL A 82 0.33 -14.63 14.13
CA VAL A 82 1.47 -14.62 13.20
C VAL A 82 0.98 -14.63 11.76
N VAL A 83 1.56 -13.76 10.94
CA VAL A 83 1.37 -13.72 9.48
C VAL A 83 2.71 -13.94 8.77
N SER A 84 2.65 -14.56 7.60
CA SER A 84 3.80 -14.61 6.70
C SER A 84 3.93 -13.25 6.00
N LEU A 85 5.09 -12.61 6.10
CA LEU A 85 5.39 -11.36 5.39
C LEU A 85 6.30 -11.71 4.22
N TYR A 86 5.91 -11.33 3.01
CA TYR A 86 6.64 -11.68 1.79
C TYR A 86 7.45 -10.52 1.22
N TRP A 87 6.79 -9.53 0.62
CA TRP A 87 7.45 -8.46 -0.13
C TRP A 87 6.56 -7.20 -0.19
N VAL A 88 7.18 -6.06 -0.50
CA VAL A 88 6.51 -4.77 -0.70
C VAL A 88 6.24 -4.55 -2.19
N GLU A 89 4.98 -4.41 -2.56
CA GLU A 89 4.53 -4.03 -3.89
C GLU A 89 4.51 -2.51 -4.03
N SER A 90 5.04 -2.02 -5.15
CA SER A 90 5.45 -0.62 -5.31
C SER A 90 5.06 0.01 -6.65
N ASP A 91 4.05 -0.55 -7.32
CA ASP A 91 3.67 -0.12 -8.68
C ASP A 91 3.07 1.30 -8.72
N VAL A 92 2.36 1.70 -7.66
CA VAL A 92 1.72 3.02 -7.57
C VAL A 92 2.03 3.63 -6.21
N ARG A 93 3.07 4.46 -6.17
CA ARG A 93 3.60 5.11 -4.97
C ARG A 93 4.07 6.55 -5.25
N LEU A 94 4.40 7.27 -4.19
CA LEU A 94 5.04 8.58 -4.25
C LEU A 94 6.46 8.51 -3.70
N GLU A 95 7.44 8.83 -4.54
CA GLU A 95 8.87 8.92 -4.16
C GLU A 95 9.10 10.22 -3.37
N THR A 96 8.70 10.25 -2.10
CA THR A 96 8.80 11.46 -1.24
C THR A 96 10.24 11.88 -0.94
N ASP A 97 11.21 11.00 -1.19
CA ASP A 97 12.65 11.24 -1.12
C ASP A 97 13.26 11.80 -2.42
N ALA A 98 12.55 11.72 -3.55
CA ALA A 98 12.94 12.29 -4.85
C ALA A 98 11.90 13.33 -5.31
N GLN A 99 11.87 14.47 -4.63
CA GLN A 99 10.77 15.44 -4.71
C GLN A 99 10.59 16.07 -6.08
N GLU A 100 11.66 16.17 -6.87
CA GLU A 100 11.65 16.60 -8.26
C GLU A 100 10.86 15.66 -9.19
N ALA A 101 10.65 14.40 -8.78
CA ALA A 101 9.85 13.43 -9.52
C ALA A 101 8.36 13.51 -9.15
N LEU A 102 7.98 14.22 -8.08
CA LEU A 102 6.58 14.33 -7.66
C LEU A 102 5.79 15.23 -8.64
N PRO A 103 4.59 14.81 -9.07
CA PRO A 103 3.73 15.66 -9.89
C PRO A 103 3.41 16.99 -9.18
N PRO A 104 3.34 18.12 -9.88
CA PRO A 104 3.01 19.41 -9.26
C PRO A 104 1.55 19.52 -8.82
N HIS A 105 0.66 18.76 -9.47
CA HIS A 105 -0.76 18.71 -9.13
C HIS A 105 -1.23 17.26 -9.15
N ILE A 106 -1.88 16.85 -8.08
CA ILE A 106 -2.33 15.47 -7.87
C ILE A 106 -3.84 15.49 -7.63
N VAL A 107 -4.54 14.58 -8.30
CA VAL A 107 -5.96 14.31 -8.07
C VAL A 107 -6.10 12.85 -7.66
N PHE A 108 -6.60 12.62 -6.46
CA PHE A 108 -6.98 11.30 -5.97
C PHE A 108 -8.48 11.09 -6.18
N VAL A 109 -8.87 10.00 -6.83
CA VAL A 109 -10.28 9.62 -7.01
C VAL A 109 -10.48 8.20 -6.52
N SER A 110 -11.26 8.03 -5.45
CA SER A 110 -11.45 6.73 -4.82
C SER A 110 -12.91 6.34 -4.67
N TYR A 111 -13.20 5.05 -4.60
CA TYR A 111 -14.50 4.54 -4.13
C TYR A 111 -14.36 3.69 -2.86
N GLY A 112 -15.11 4.01 -1.81
CA GLY A 112 -15.13 3.29 -0.53
C GLY A 112 -13.72 3.14 0.06
N ILE A 113 -13.34 1.90 0.39
CA ILE A 113 -12.01 1.59 0.94
C ILE A 113 -10.84 1.98 0.01
N GLY A 114 -11.10 2.20 -1.28
CA GLY A 114 -10.09 2.68 -2.24
C GLY A 114 -9.42 4.00 -1.83
N CYS A 115 -9.96 4.74 -0.86
CA CYS A 115 -9.35 5.97 -0.37
C CYS A 115 -8.12 5.76 0.51
N ILE A 116 -7.91 4.57 1.11
CA ILE A 116 -6.79 4.29 2.03
C ILE A 116 -5.42 4.63 1.44
N PRO A 117 -5.03 4.13 0.25
CA PRO A 117 -3.73 4.47 -0.36
C PRO A 117 -3.59 5.97 -0.56
N PHE A 118 -4.67 6.67 -0.92
CA PHE A 118 -4.64 8.10 -1.20
C PHE A 118 -4.59 8.96 0.06
N ILE A 119 -5.22 8.54 1.16
CA ILE A 119 -5.04 9.17 2.47
C ILE A 119 -3.57 9.04 2.91
N THR A 120 -2.98 7.86 2.72
CA THR A 120 -1.58 7.61 3.08
C THR A 120 -0.62 8.42 2.21
N MET A 121 -0.84 8.44 0.89
CA MET A 121 -0.08 9.26 -0.06
C MET A 121 -0.20 10.75 0.26
N LEU A 122 -1.41 11.24 0.58
CA LEU A 122 -1.62 12.61 1.03
C LEU A 122 -0.84 12.93 2.31
N GLU A 123 -0.79 12.01 3.27
CA GLU A 123 0.04 12.20 4.48
C GLU A 123 1.54 12.24 4.13
N GLY A 124 1.99 11.43 3.18
CA GLY A 124 3.36 11.49 2.66
C GLY A 124 3.71 12.85 2.07
N LEU A 125 2.84 13.38 1.21
CA LEU A 125 2.99 14.72 0.64
C LEU A 125 2.95 15.80 1.73
N TYR A 126 2.06 15.66 2.71
CA TYR A 126 1.98 16.57 3.85
C TYR A 126 3.28 16.59 4.65
N ARG A 127 3.94 15.44 4.84
CA ARG A 127 5.22 15.34 5.57
C ARG A 127 6.37 16.07 4.85
N VAL A 128 6.31 16.18 3.52
CA VAL A 128 7.31 16.90 2.70
C VAL A 128 6.84 18.28 2.20
N ARG A 129 5.73 18.82 2.74
CA ARG A 129 5.11 20.09 2.31
C ARG A 129 6.02 21.32 2.38
N ASP A 130 7.07 21.25 3.19
CA ASP A 130 8.01 22.37 3.35
C ASP A 130 8.91 22.53 2.12
N THR A 131 9.08 21.47 1.34
CA THR A 131 9.93 21.44 0.16
C THR A 131 9.14 21.14 -1.12
N TRP A 132 8.14 20.25 -1.09
CA TRP A 132 7.20 20.06 -2.20
C TRP A 132 6.09 21.12 -2.16
N LYS A 133 5.93 21.89 -3.25
CA LYS A 133 4.98 23.03 -3.35
C LYS A 133 3.82 22.79 -4.31
N GLY A 134 3.40 21.54 -4.45
CA GLY A 134 2.27 21.18 -5.30
C GLY A 134 0.91 21.27 -4.60
N THR A 135 -0.14 20.85 -5.31
CA THR A 135 -1.52 20.84 -4.81
C THR A 135 -2.15 19.46 -4.91
N VAL A 136 -3.03 19.13 -3.97
CA VAL A 136 -3.75 17.84 -3.93
C VAL A 136 -5.25 18.05 -3.85
N VAL A 137 -6.00 17.29 -4.64
CA VAL A 137 -7.46 17.21 -4.51
C VAL A 137 -7.86 15.76 -4.37
N SER A 138 -8.59 15.44 -3.31
CA SER A 138 -9.12 14.10 -3.05
C SER A 138 -10.63 14.09 -3.25
N LEU A 139 -11.12 13.36 -4.25
CA LEU A 139 -12.53 13.03 -4.41
C LEU A 139 -12.79 11.61 -3.90
N GLN A 140 -13.46 11.53 -2.75
CA GLN A 140 -13.84 10.27 -2.13
C GLN A 140 -15.29 9.96 -2.43
N CYS A 141 -15.52 8.94 -3.26
CA CYS A 141 -16.84 8.44 -3.59
C CYS A 141 -17.25 7.27 -2.70
N ALA A 142 -18.51 7.21 -2.31
CA ALA A 142 -19.12 6.07 -1.63
C ALA A 142 -20.65 6.19 -1.67
N ALA A 143 -21.37 5.19 -1.17
CA ALA A 143 -22.83 5.28 -1.08
C ALA A 143 -23.26 6.32 -0.02
N SER A 144 -22.54 6.37 1.10
CA SER A 144 -22.74 7.34 2.19
C SER A 144 -21.41 8.00 2.59
N PRO A 145 -21.40 9.27 3.06
CA PRO A 145 -20.23 9.86 3.69
C PRO A 145 -19.72 9.04 4.88
N ASP A 146 -20.59 8.32 5.57
CA ASP A 146 -20.26 7.49 6.72
C ASP A 146 -19.34 6.30 6.36
N ASP A 147 -19.29 5.93 5.08
CA ASP A 147 -18.43 4.84 4.58
C ASP A 147 -16.96 5.25 4.50
N VAL A 148 -16.66 6.56 4.42
CA VAL A 148 -15.30 7.09 4.20
C VAL A 148 -14.83 8.05 5.28
N THR A 149 -15.74 8.73 5.98
CA THR A 149 -15.41 9.69 7.04
C THR A 149 -14.56 9.08 8.16
N PRO A 150 -14.88 7.88 8.69
CA PRO A 150 -14.03 7.25 9.71
C PRO A 150 -12.61 6.96 9.22
N LEU A 151 -12.43 6.68 7.92
CA LEU A 151 -11.11 6.38 7.35
C LEU A 151 -10.22 7.63 7.32
N ASN A 152 -10.79 8.82 7.12
CA ASN A 152 -10.03 10.08 7.17
C ASN A 152 -9.46 10.41 8.56
N ILE A 153 -9.96 9.77 9.61
CA ILE A 153 -9.45 9.91 10.99
C ILE A 153 -8.59 8.69 11.34
N GLY A 154 -9.07 7.49 11.00
CA GLY A 154 -8.49 6.22 11.41
C GLY A 154 -7.39 5.68 10.51
N VAL A 155 -7.11 6.28 9.35
CA VAL A 155 -5.94 5.93 8.51
C VAL A 155 -4.71 6.77 8.84
N PRO A 156 -4.78 8.12 8.95
CA PRO A 156 -3.59 8.93 9.20
C PRO A 156 -2.86 8.56 10.49
N SER A 157 -1.53 8.64 10.50
CA SER A 157 -0.72 8.23 11.65
C SER A 157 -1.05 8.99 12.95
N THR A 158 -1.48 10.23 12.82
CA THR A 158 -1.86 11.15 13.92
C THR A 158 -3.21 10.81 14.53
N GLY A 159 -4.03 9.97 13.88
CA GLY A 159 -5.41 9.72 14.29
C GLY A 159 -6.32 10.93 14.12
N GLN A 160 -5.97 11.86 13.23
CA GLN A 160 -6.72 13.08 12.92
C GLN A 160 -6.74 13.33 11.40
N PRO A 161 -7.76 14.03 10.88
CA PRO A 161 -7.77 14.46 9.48
C PRO A 161 -6.54 15.28 9.12
N ILE A 162 -6.03 15.07 7.90
CA ILE A 162 -4.90 15.83 7.37
C ILE A 162 -5.42 17.20 6.92
N MET A 163 -5.03 18.25 7.65
CA MET A 163 -5.41 19.63 7.36
C MET A 163 -4.21 20.36 6.75
N TRP A 164 -4.30 20.71 5.47
CA TRP A 164 -3.22 21.37 4.75
C TRP A 164 -3.76 22.25 3.63
N GLU A 165 -3.36 23.53 3.58
CA GLU A 165 -3.96 24.53 2.68
C GLU A 165 -3.85 24.19 1.19
N ALA A 166 -2.80 23.48 0.77
CA ALA A 166 -2.65 23.05 -0.63
C ALA A 166 -3.38 21.73 -0.93
N SER A 167 -4.15 21.21 0.03
CA SER A 167 -4.98 20.02 -0.14
C SER A 167 -6.45 20.30 0.13
N SER A 168 -7.35 19.63 -0.59
CA SER A 168 -8.77 19.61 -0.26
C SER A 168 -9.35 18.21 -0.45
N THR A 169 -10.29 17.84 0.41
CA THR A 169 -11.00 16.56 0.34
C THR A 169 -12.49 16.82 0.13
N HIS A 170 -13.06 16.13 -0.85
CA HIS A 170 -14.44 16.28 -1.29
C HIS A 170 -15.12 14.91 -1.28
N TYR A 171 -16.43 14.93 -1.02
CA TYR A 171 -17.28 13.75 -1.12
C TYR A 171 -18.26 13.91 -2.29
N ALA A 172 -18.53 12.81 -2.99
CA ALA A 172 -19.65 12.70 -3.91
C ALA A 172 -20.09 11.24 -4.02
N PRO A 173 -21.39 10.92 -4.22
CA PRO A 173 -21.80 9.53 -4.37
C PRO A 173 -21.17 8.84 -5.61
N THR A 174 -20.90 9.61 -6.65
CA THR A 174 -20.27 9.17 -7.89
C THR A 174 -19.31 10.23 -8.42
N VAL A 175 -18.39 9.82 -9.29
CA VAL A 175 -17.47 10.72 -9.99
C VAL A 175 -18.10 11.25 -11.28
N THR A 176 -17.94 12.55 -11.54
CA THR A 176 -18.36 13.20 -12.79
C THR A 176 -17.29 14.18 -13.27
N GLY A 177 -17.22 14.43 -14.58
CA GLY A 177 -16.25 15.38 -15.15
C GLY A 177 -16.51 16.82 -14.67
N GLU A 178 -17.78 17.21 -14.55
CA GLU A 178 -18.18 18.50 -13.99
C GLU A 178 -17.68 18.67 -12.55
N LYS A 179 -17.84 17.63 -11.71
CA LYS A 179 -17.36 17.71 -10.33
C LYS A 179 -15.85 17.83 -10.26
N LEU A 180 -15.11 17.12 -11.12
CA LEU A 180 -13.66 17.22 -11.21
C LEU A 180 -13.21 18.63 -11.65
N GLN A 181 -13.89 19.24 -12.62
CA GLN A 181 -13.62 20.61 -13.06
C GLN A 181 -13.86 21.64 -11.94
N ASP A 182 -14.92 21.46 -11.16
CA ASP A 182 -15.26 22.31 -10.02
C ASP A 182 -14.18 22.28 -8.92
N ILE A 183 -13.68 21.09 -8.57
CA ILE A 183 -12.80 20.93 -7.41
C ILE A 183 -11.31 20.97 -7.72
N ALA A 184 -10.90 20.72 -8.96
CA ALA A 184 -9.50 20.61 -9.34
C ALA A 184 -9.13 21.64 -10.42
N PRO A 185 -8.76 22.89 -10.03
CA PRO A 185 -8.52 23.98 -10.98
C PRO A 185 -7.32 23.72 -11.92
N ASN A 186 -6.40 22.84 -11.55
CA ASN A 186 -5.22 22.48 -12.33
C ASN A 186 -5.38 21.16 -13.11
N LEU A 187 -6.62 20.72 -13.37
CA LEU A 187 -6.92 19.42 -13.97
C LEU A 187 -6.08 19.08 -15.22
N PRO A 188 -5.87 20.00 -16.19
CA PRO A 188 -5.09 19.70 -17.40
C PRO A 188 -3.61 19.41 -17.14
N HIS A 189 -3.09 19.84 -15.99
CA HIS A 189 -1.69 19.69 -15.59
C HIS A 189 -1.51 18.68 -14.45
N ALA A 190 -2.60 18.10 -13.95
CA ALA A 190 -2.57 17.16 -12.85
C ALA A 190 -2.35 15.71 -13.28
N VAL A 191 -1.93 14.89 -12.32
CA VAL A 191 -1.88 13.43 -12.42
C VAL A 191 -3.04 12.85 -11.64
N LEU A 192 -3.78 11.95 -12.26
CA LEU A 192 -4.84 11.18 -11.62
C LEU A 192 -4.30 9.90 -11.02
N TYR A 193 -4.62 9.67 -9.76
CA TYR A 193 -4.52 8.36 -9.11
C TYR A 193 -5.95 7.90 -8.77
N VAL A 194 -6.31 6.70 -9.19
CA VAL A 194 -7.67 6.19 -9.08
C VAL A 194 -7.72 4.81 -8.42
N SER A 195 -8.69 4.57 -7.53
CA SER A 195 -8.86 3.27 -6.87
C SER A 195 -10.33 2.96 -6.58
N GLY A 196 -10.75 1.72 -6.80
CA GLY A 196 -12.12 1.27 -6.53
C GLY A 196 -12.47 0.04 -7.36
N PRO A 197 -13.75 -0.37 -7.38
CA PRO A 197 -14.23 -1.42 -8.28
C PRO A 197 -13.92 -1.10 -9.75
N THR A 198 -13.69 -2.13 -10.58
CA THR A 198 -13.30 -1.96 -11.99
C THR A 198 -14.24 -1.05 -12.77
N SER A 199 -15.56 -1.16 -12.54
CA SER A 199 -16.56 -0.29 -13.17
C SER A 199 -16.44 1.18 -12.74
N PHE A 200 -16.11 1.43 -11.48
CA PHE A 200 -15.85 2.78 -10.97
C PHE A 200 -14.58 3.36 -11.59
N VAL A 201 -13.49 2.58 -11.66
CA VAL A 201 -12.23 3.03 -12.27
C VAL A 201 -12.44 3.42 -13.73
N ALA A 202 -13.20 2.62 -14.50
CA ALA A 202 -13.56 2.95 -15.87
C ALA A 202 -14.33 4.28 -15.95
N ALA A 203 -15.37 4.45 -15.12
CA ALA A 203 -16.16 5.68 -15.09
C ALA A 203 -15.32 6.90 -14.64
N ALA A 204 -14.40 6.74 -13.70
CA ALA A 204 -13.49 7.78 -13.24
C ALA A 204 -12.52 8.23 -14.35
N ARG A 205 -11.99 7.29 -15.15
CA ARG A 205 -11.16 7.60 -16.32
C ARG A 205 -11.92 8.39 -17.38
N ASP A 206 -13.17 8.02 -17.64
CA ASP A 206 -14.02 8.74 -18.58
C ASP A 206 -14.34 10.15 -18.06
N ALA A 207 -14.73 10.27 -16.79
CA ALA A 207 -14.98 11.54 -16.13
C ALA A 207 -13.74 12.45 -16.12
N TRP A 208 -12.55 11.89 -15.89
CA TRP A 208 -11.28 12.59 -15.93
C TRP A 208 -11.01 13.23 -17.29
N ILE A 209 -11.16 12.46 -18.37
CA ILE A 209 -10.97 12.96 -19.74
C ILE A 209 -12.01 14.02 -20.08
N LEU A 210 -13.29 13.79 -19.73
CA LEU A 210 -14.36 14.77 -19.92
C LEU A 210 -14.12 16.06 -19.12
N GLY A 211 -13.51 15.94 -17.95
CA GLY A 211 -13.11 17.07 -17.12
C GLY A 211 -11.98 17.92 -17.74
N GLY A 212 -11.21 17.36 -18.70
CA GLY A 212 -10.04 18.01 -19.30
C GLY A 212 -8.69 17.45 -18.83
N GLY A 213 -8.70 16.33 -18.11
CA GLY A 213 -7.50 15.61 -17.69
C GLY A 213 -6.88 14.79 -18.82
N GLN A 214 -5.58 14.49 -18.70
CA GLN A 214 -4.82 13.75 -19.73
C GLN A 214 -4.87 12.24 -19.49
N ARG A 215 -5.18 11.45 -20.53
CA ARG A 215 -5.37 10.00 -20.43
C ARG A 215 -4.11 9.25 -19.97
N ASP A 216 -2.95 9.65 -20.48
CA ASP A 216 -1.63 9.08 -20.18
C ASP A 216 -1.08 9.48 -18.81
N ARG A 217 -1.80 10.33 -18.07
CA ARG A 217 -1.47 10.78 -16.71
C ARG A 217 -2.42 10.20 -15.67
N THR A 218 -2.77 8.92 -15.83
CA THR A 218 -3.67 8.19 -14.94
C THR A 218 -3.02 6.91 -14.43
N PHE A 219 -2.98 6.75 -13.12
CA PHE A 219 -2.44 5.57 -12.42
C PHE A 219 -3.56 4.90 -11.61
N GLU A 220 -3.73 3.60 -11.79
CA GLU A 220 -4.73 2.82 -11.07
C GLU A 220 -4.10 2.06 -9.92
N PHE A 221 -4.56 2.34 -8.70
CA PHE A 221 -4.26 1.54 -7.53
C PHE A 221 -5.28 0.40 -7.45
N SER A 222 -4.89 -0.80 -7.87
CA SER A 222 -5.78 -1.97 -7.86
C SER A 222 -5.59 -2.81 -6.61
N PHE A 223 -6.71 -3.26 -6.03
CA PHE A 223 -6.73 -4.29 -5.00
C PHE A 223 -6.96 -5.70 -5.57
N ASP A 224 -7.02 -5.83 -6.89
CA ASP A 224 -7.22 -7.13 -7.50
C ASP A 224 -5.94 -7.98 -7.36
N ASN A 225 -6.11 -9.24 -6.98
CA ASN A 225 -5.00 -10.19 -6.93
C ASN A 225 -4.71 -10.75 -8.34
N LYS A 226 -5.08 -10.01 -9.41
CA LYS A 226 -4.98 -10.46 -10.80
C LYS A 226 -3.78 -9.88 -11.53
N CYS A 227 -2.98 -9.03 -10.88
CA CYS A 227 -1.60 -8.79 -11.26
C CYS A 227 -0.70 -9.85 -10.59
N PRO A 228 -0.53 -11.06 -11.17
CA PRO A 228 0.46 -12.00 -10.67
C PRO A 228 1.85 -11.41 -10.85
N PHE A 229 2.60 -11.32 -9.74
CA PHE A 229 4.01 -10.94 -9.83
C PHE A 229 4.83 -12.11 -10.42
N THR A 230 5.79 -11.82 -11.29
CA THR A 230 6.64 -12.82 -11.95
C THR A 230 7.47 -13.70 -10.98
N LEU A 231 7.75 -13.22 -9.76
CA LEU A 231 8.38 -14.00 -8.68
C LEU A 231 7.37 -14.82 -7.85
N SER A 232 6.06 -14.55 -7.93
CA SER A 232 5.05 -15.32 -7.17
C SER A 232 4.83 -16.73 -7.74
N THR A 233 5.18 -16.94 -9.01
CA THR A 233 5.23 -18.23 -9.71
C THR A 233 6.57 -18.95 -9.55
N ALA A 234 7.58 -18.32 -8.95
CA ALA A 234 8.78 -19.03 -8.53
C ALA A 234 8.39 -19.91 -7.34
N ASN A 235 8.08 -21.17 -7.61
CA ASN A 235 8.10 -22.20 -6.60
C ASN A 235 9.49 -22.16 -5.94
N LEU A 236 9.56 -21.69 -4.70
CA LEU A 236 10.67 -21.99 -3.80
C LEU A 236 10.59 -23.50 -3.49
N LEU A 237 10.94 -24.31 -4.49
CA LEU A 237 11.23 -25.72 -4.32
C LEU A 237 12.48 -25.79 -3.45
N ARG A 238 12.20 -25.98 -2.16
CA ARG A 238 13.09 -26.40 -1.08
C ARG A 238 14.33 -27.15 -1.62
N THR A 239 15.45 -26.44 -1.74
CA THR A 239 16.79 -27.02 -1.98
C THR A 239 17.28 -27.72 -0.70
N LEU A 240 16.57 -28.76 -0.26
CA LEU A 240 16.97 -29.64 0.85
C LEU A 240 17.03 -31.11 0.44
N SER A 241 17.47 -31.39 -0.80
CA SER A 241 17.72 -32.77 -1.26
C SER A 241 19.18 -33.07 -1.65
N ASN A 242 20.12 -32.11 -1.55
CA ASN A 242 21.51 -32.34 -1.95
C ASN A 242 22.53 -32.39 -0.79
N LEU A 243 22.10 -32.50 0.47
CA LEU A 243 23.01 -32.66 1.62
C LEU A 243 23.13 -34.11 2.13
N HIS A 244 22.55 -35.09 1.44
CA HIS A 244 22.80 -36.51 1.69
C HIS A 244 23.30 -37.18 0.42
N ASN A 245 24.57 -36.91 0.08
CA ASN A 245 25.45 -37.82 -0.66
C ASN A 245 26.83 -37.18 -0.80
N VAL A 246 27.59 -37.13 0.30
CA VAL A 246 29.05 -37.13 0.21
C VAL A 246 29.55 -38.04 1.33
N GLU A 247 30.06 -39.21 0.93
CA GLU A 247 30.76 -40.13 1.80
C GLU A 247 31.97 -39.45 2.45
N SER A 248 32.22 -39.82 3.70
CA SER A 248 33.35 -39.40 4.52
C SER A 248 34.70 -39.83 3.92
N PRO A 249 35.79 -39.10 4.18
CA PRO A 249 36.74 -39.67 5.14
C PRO A 249 37.35 -38.66 6.15
N ARG A 250 37.26 -39.04 7.43
CA ARG A 250 38.22 -38.90 8.55
C ARG A 250 39.12 -37.63 8.66
N ASN A 251 38.73 -36.76 9.61
CA ASN A 251 39.49 -36.01 10.66
C ASN A 251 40.68 -35.06 10.33
N PRO A 252 41.04 -34.07 11.21
CA PRO A 252 40.35 -33.50 12.39
C PRO A 252 40.23 -31.94 12.40
N ILE A 253 39.51 -31.43 13.42
CA ILE A 253 39.17 -30.03 13.76
C ILE A 253 40.41 -29.16 14.09
N PRO A 254 40.47 -27.85 13.71
CA PRO A 254 40.21 -26.71 14.63
C PRO A 254 39.37 -25.57 13.96
N ASP A 255 38.30 -25.06 14.58
CA ASP A 255 38.19 -23.93 15.53
C ASP A 255 37.80 -22.58 14.87
N VAL A 256 37.00 -21.83 15.61
CA VAL A 256 36.10 -20.68 15.35
C VAL A 256 36.59 -19.55 14.42
N SER A 257 35.72 -19.07 13.50
CA SER A 257 35.31 -17.64 13.39
C SER A 257 34.41 -17.33 12.18
N THR A 258 33.31 -16.64 12.47
CA THR A 258 32.60 -15.59 11.70
C THR A 258 32.57 -15.67 10.16
N VAL A 259 31.39 -15.90 9.58
CA VAL A 259 31.10 -15.53 8.18
C VAL A 259 29.97 -14.50 8.18
N VAL A 260 30.35 -13.26 7.85
CA VAL A 260 29.46 -12.19 7.41
C VAL A 260 29.05 -12.53 5.99
N LEU A 261 27.75 -12.61 5.73
CA LEU A 261 27.20 -12.77 4.37
C LEU A 261 26.71 -11.41 3.88
N ASP A 262 27.59 -10.70 3.17
CA ASP A 262 27.22 -9.65 2.23
C ASP A 262 26.71 -10.32 0.96
N ALA A 263 25.43 -10.13 0.63
CA ALA A 263 24.89 -10.52 -0.66
C ALA A 263 24.83 -9.29 -1.58
N VAL A 264 25.86 -9.16 -2.42
CA VAL A 264 25.85 -8.28 -3.60
C VAL A 264 25.07 -8.99 -4.70
N VAL A 265 23.96 -8.41 -5.14
CA VAL A 265 23.23 -8.88 -6.33
C VAL A 265 23.84 -8.21 -7.56
N VAL A 266 24.49 -9.02 -8.39
CA VAL A 266 24.93 -8.66 -9.74
C VAL A 266 23.77 -8.87 -10.70
N LEU A 267 23.33 -7.82 -11.39
CA LEU A 267 22.40 -7.91 -12.51
C LEU A 267 23.17 -8.30 -13.79
N PRO A 268 22.65 -9.21 -14.63
CA PRO A 268 23.27 -9.50 -15.92
C PRO A 268 22.88 -8.45 -16.96
N GLU A 269 23.88 -7.95 -17.69
CA GLU A 269 23.69 -7.17 -18.92
C GLU A 269 23.16 -8.07 -20.05
N GLY A 270 22.22 -7.53 -20.83
CA GLY A 270 21.65 -8.13 -22.04
C GLY A 270 20.48 -7.33 -22.56
#